data_AF-A0A816KDI5-F1
#
_entry.id   AF-A0A816KDI5-F1
#
_cell.length_a   1.000
_cell.length_b   1.000
_cell.length_c   1.000
_cell.angle_alpha   90.00
_cell.angle_beta   90.00
_cell.angle_gamma   90.00
#
_symmetry.space_group_name_H-M   'P 1'
#
loop_
_entity.id
_entity.type
_entity.pdbx_description
1 polymer ?
#
loop_
_entity_poly.entity_id
_entity_poly.type
_entity_poly.pdbx_seq_one_letter_code
_entity_poly.pdbx_strand_id
1 'polypeptide(L)'
;MMFVNFTGESAESLKSKFRKVATSYKGQGLSFLVVDAEGGKGALEYFGVEESQVPLVIIQTPDNKKYLKANVVVEEVCFILFTHILGRKENFQKMKGPNANSLRAHGTEYNQT
;
A
#
# COMPACT_ATOMS: atom_id res chain seq x y z
N MET A 1 3.23 -2.56 1.01
CA MET A 1 3.06 -1.22 1.62
C MET A 1 1.77 -1.23 2.42
N MET A 2 1.73 -0.56 3.56
CA MET A 2 0.54 -0.42 4.40
C MET A 2 0.37 1.06 4.75
N PHE A 3 -0.84 1.56 4.60
CA PHE A 3 -1.21 2.91 5.03
C PHE A 3 -2.05 2.80 6.29
N VAL A 4 -1.69 3.56 7.32
CA VAL A 4 -2.37 3.57 8.61
C VAL A 4 -2.33 4.99 9.15
N ASN A 5 -3.39 5.42 9.81
CA ASN A 5 -3.37 6.68 10.54
C ASN A 5 -2.59 6.48 11.85
N PHE A 6 -1.44 7.13 12.02
CA PHE A 6 -0.58 6.90 13.19
C PHE A 6 -1.21 7.37 14.49
N THR A 7 -2.18 8.29 14.42
CA THR A 7 -2.92 8.83 15.56
C THR A 7 -4.13 7.98 15.96
N GLY A 8 -4.51 6.99 15.14
CA GLY A 8 -5.63 6.09 15.42
C GLY A 8 -5.34 5.05 16.49
N GLU A 9 -6.35 4.65 17.26
CA GLU A 9 -6.22 3.67 18.37
C GLU A 9 -5.64 2.31 17.91
N SER A 10 -5.99 1.85 16.71
CA SER A 10 -5.53 0.58 16.15
C SER A 10 -4.13 0.64 15.52
N ALA A 11 -3.52 1.84 15.43
CA ALA A 11 -2.30 2.06 14.68
C ALA A 11 -1.11 1.29 15.22
N GLU A 12 -0.90 1.29 16.53
CA GLU A 12 0.22 0.57 17.17
C GLU A 12 0.11 -0.93 16.95
N SER A 13 -1.10 -1.49 17.10
CA SER A 13 -1.38 -2.91 16.90
C SER A 13 -1.18 -3.32 15.44
N LEU A 14 -1.68 -2.53 14.49
CA LEU A 14 -1.47 -2.73 13.04
C LEU A 14 0.03 -2.70 12.69
N LYS A 15 0.76 -1.68 13.15
CA LYS A 15 2.21 -1.53 12.95
C LYS A 15 2.97 -2.73 13.52
N SER A 16 2.66 -3.12 14.75
CA SER A 16 3.30 -4.25 15.42
C SER A 16 3.05 -5.58 14.69
N LYS A 17 1.80 -5.86 14.30
CA LYS A 17 1.45 -7.08 13.54
C LYS A 17 2.13 -7.09 12.17
N PHE A 18 2.07 -5.98 11.44
CA PHE A 18 2.70 -5.85 10.12
C PHE A 18 4.22 -6.05 10.19
N ARG A 19 4.87 -5.46 11.20
CA ARG A 19 6.31 -5.64 11.45
C ARG A 19 6.68 -7.08 11.81
N LYS A 20 5.86 -7.76 12.62
CA LYS A 20 6.06 -9.19 12.94
C LYS A 20 6.04 -10.03 11.66
N VAL A 21 5.03 -9.84 10.80
CA VAL A 21 4.94 -10.53 9.51
C VAL A 21 6.16 -10.22 8.64
N ALA A 22 6.52 -8.94 8.48
CA ALA A 22 7.70 -8.54 7.70
C ALA A 22 8.99 -9.22 8.19
N THR A 23 9.14 -9.37 9.51
CA THR A 23 10.28 -10.04 10.12
C THR A 23 10.32 -11.53 9.77
N SER A 24 9.17 -12.21 9.74
CA SER A 24 9.07 -13.61 9.32
C SER A 24 9.45 -13.84 7.86
N TYR A 25 9.38 -12.81 7.01
CA TYR A 25 9.73 -12.87 5.59
C TYR A 25 11.08 -12.21 5.25
N LYS A 26 11.90 -11.89 6.26
CA LYS A 26 13.22 -11.29 6.06
C LYS A 26 14.11 -12.21 5.20
N GLY A 27 14.78 -11.63 4.20
CA GLY A 27 15.67 -12.36 3.29
C GLY A 27 14.99 -12.95 2.05
N GLN A 28 13.66 -12.82 1.90
CA GLN A 28 12.93 -13.33 0.73
C GLN A 28 12.77 -12.30 -0.41
N GLY A 29 13.57 -11.22 -0.39
CA GLY A 29 13.49 -10.15 -1.41
C GLY A 29 12.20 -9.31 -1.35
N LEU A 30 11.43 -9.40 -0.26
CA LEU A 30 10.21 -8.62 -0.06
C LEU A 30 10.51 -7.33 0.71
N SER A 31 9.92 -6.22 0.24
CA SER A 31 10.00 -4.93 0.91
C SER A 31 8.68 -4.58 1.60
N PHE A 32 8.76 -4.34 2.91
CA PHE A 32 7.63 -3.94 3.73
C PHE A 32 7.79 -2.49 4.12
N LEU A 33 6.75 -1.71 3.89
CA LEU A 33 6.72 -0.26 4.09
C LEU A 33 5.43 0.08 4.81
N VAL A 34 5.52 0.88 5.86
CA VAL A 34 4.37 1.47 6.56
C VAL A 34 4.43 2.97 6.29
N VAL A 35 3.31 3.52 5.84
CA VAL A 35 3.16 4.93 5.49
C VAL A 35 2.05 5.49 6.37
N ASP A 36 2.31 6.65 6.96
CA ASP A 36 1.27 7.38 7.66
C ASP A 36 0.27 7.95 6.64
N ALA A 37 -1.03 7.85 6.93
CA ALA A 37 -2.05 8.34 6.00
C ALA A 37 -2.02 9.86 5.83
N GLU A 38 -1.78 10.61 6.91
CA GLU A 38 -1.75 12.08 6.87
C GLU A 38 -0.50 12.59 6.15
N GLY A 39 0.67 12.00 6.42
CA GLY A 39 1.93 12.29 5.73
C GLY A 39 2.05 11.68 4.33
N GLY A 40 1.13 10.79 3.97
CA GLY A 40 1.18 9.95 2.76
C GLY A 40 0.18 10.31 1.67
N LYS A 41 -0.51 11.46 1.75
CA LYS A 41 -1.57 11.86 0.82
C LYS A 41 -1.16 11.78 -0.66
N GLY A 42 0.01 12.28 -1.02
CA GLY A 42 0.50 12.19 -2.41
C GLY A 42 0.70 10.75 -2.89
N ALA A 43 1.04 9.82 -1.99
CA ALA A 43 1.12 8.40 -2.32
C ALA A 43 -0.27 7.77 -2.43
N LEU A 44 -1.23 8.16 -1.58
CA LEU A 44 -2.63 7.75 -1.69
C LEU A 44 -3.21 8.16 -3.06
N GLU A 45 -3.01 9.41 -3.48
CA GLU A 45 -3.43 9.91 -4.80
C GLU A 45 -2.77 9.14 -5.95
N TYR A 46 -1.46 8.85 -5.85
CA TYR A 46 -0.74 8.05 -6.84
C TYR A 46 -1.35 6.65 -7.02
N PHE A 47 -1.87 6.06 -5.94
CA PHE A 47 -2.56 4.77 -5.98
C PHE A 47 -4.08 4.90 -6.24
N GLY A 48 -4.61 6.12 -6.34
CA GLY A 48 -6.05 6.38 -6.55
C GLY A 48 -6.91 5.93 -5.37
N VAL A 49 -6.41 6.10 -4.14
CA VAL A 49 -7.09 5.67 -2.92
C VAL A 49 -7.45 6.85 -2.05
N GLU A 50 -8.59 6.75 -1.38
CA GLU A 50 -9.11 7.80 -0.52
C GLU A 50 -8.67 7.60 0.93
N GLU A 51 -8.51 8.70 1.68
CA GLU A 51 -8.14 8.65 3.10
C GLU A 51 -9.18 7.86 3.94
N SER A 52 -10.45 7.89 3.54
CA SER A 52 -11.53 7.12 4.19
C SER A 52 -11.38 5.61 4.09
N GLN A 53 -10.50 5.11 3.20
CA GLN A 53 -10.23 3.68 3.03
C GLN A 53 -9.14 3.15 3.98
N VAL A 54 -8.46 4.05 4.69
CA VAL A 54 -7.42 3.73 5.66
C VAL A 54 -8.05 3.16 6.93
N PRO A 55 -7.49 2.11 7.54
CA PRO A 55 -6.23 1.44 7.19
C PRO A 55 -6.33 0.53 5.96
N LEU A 56 -5.31 0.55 5.11
CA LEU A 56 -5.27 -0.24 3.87
C LEU A 56 -3.90 -0.86 3.61
N VAL A 57 -3.89 -1.94 2.83
CA VAL A 57 -2.67 -2.65 2.43
C VAL A 57 -2.60 -2.70 0.91
N ILE A 58 -1.43 -2.30 0.38
CA ILE A 58 -1.10 -2.35 -1.04
C ILE A 58 0.05 -3.34 -1.24
N ILE A 59 -0.15 -4.31 -2.12
CA ILE A 59 0.84 -5.32 -2.47
C ILE A 59 1.26 -5.07 -3.91
N GLN A 60 2.56 -4.82 -4.10
CA GLN A 60 3.16 -4.67 -5.41
C GLN A 60 4.00 -5.91 -5.68
N THR A 61 3.76 -6.54 -6.82
CA THR A 61 4.51 -7.72 -7.28
C THR A 61 5.54 -7.30 -8.32
N PRO A 62 6.63 -8.08 -8.50
CA PRO A 62 7.65 -7.80 -9.51
C PRO A 62 7.09 -7.77 -10.95
N ASP A 63 5.95 -8.44 -11.18
CA ASP A 63 5.22 -8.43 -12.46
C ASP A 63 4.41 -7.12 -12.70
N ASN A 64 4.74 -6.04 -11.99
CA ASN A 64 4.03 -4.76 -11.98
C ASN A 64 2.52 -4.84 -11.62
N LYS A 65 2.04 -5.99 -11.12
CA LYS A 65 0.66 -6.11 -10.62
C LYS A 65 0.58 -5.52 -9.22
N LYS A 66 -0.41 -4.66 -9.04
CA LYS A 66 -0.72 -4.00 -7.78
C LYS A 66 -2.08 -4.48 -7.28
N TYR A 67 -2.12 -4.87 -6.01
CA TYR A 67 -3.31 -5.33 -5.33
C TYR A 67 -3.58 -4.41 -4.14
N LEU A 68 -4.86 -4.15 -3.89
CA LEU A 68 -5.29 -3.29 -2.82
C LEU A 68 -6.38 -3.96 -2.00
N LYS A 69 -6.26 -3.83 -0.69
CA LYS A 69 -7.33 -4.11 0.27
C LYS A 69 -7.49 -2.90 1.20
N ALA A 70 -8.68 -2.31 1.19
CA ALA A 70 -9.11 -1.22 2.06
C ALA A 70 -9.76 -1.74 3.36
N ASN A 71 -9.90 -0.87 4.36
CA ASN A 71 -10.59 -1.13 5.63
C ASN A 71 -10.08 -2.38 6.35
N VAL A 72 -8.76 -2.55 6.39
CA VAL A 72 -8.11 -3.76 6.92
C VAL A 72 -8.10 -3.75 8.45
N VAL A 73 -8.64 -4.80 9.05
CA VAL A 73 -8.54 -5.02 10.50
C VAL A 73 -7.23 -5.74 10.88
N VAL A 74 -6.77 -5.55 12.12
CA VAL A 74 -5.48 -6.09 12.63
C VAL A 74 -5.35 -7.60 12.39
N GLU A 75 -6.44 -8.33 12.60
CA GLU A 75 -6.48 -9.79 12.46
C GLU A 75 -6.37 -10.22 10.98
N GLU A 76 -6.90 -9.43 10.05
CA GLU A 76 -6.83 -9.71 8.61
C GLU A 76 -5.45 -9.41 8.02
N VAL A 77 -4.65 -8.50 8.60
CA VAL A 77 -3.32 -8.14 8.07
C VAL A 77 -2.45 -9.38 7.84
N CYS A 78 -2.46 -10.28 8.83
CA CYS A 78 -1.67 -11.51 8.75
C CYS A 78 -2.18 -12.40 7.62
N PHE A 79 -3.50 -12.58 7.53
CA PHE A 79 -4.13 -13.41 6.50
C PHE A 79 -3.90 -12.88 5.07
N ILE A 80 -4.03 -11.56 4.86
CA ILE A 80 -3.84 -10.92 3.54
C ILE A 80 -2.40 -11.09 3.06
N LEU A 81 -1.42 -10.80 3.92
CA LEU A 81 -0.01 -10.94 3.57
C LEU A 81 0.37 -12.39 3.30
N PHE A 82 -0.09 -13.32 4.15
CA PHE A 82 0.20 -14.74 3.99
C PHE A 82 -0.40 -15.31 2.70
N THR A 83 -1.66 -14.98 2.41
CA THR A 83 -2.36 -15.42 1.19
C THR A 83 -1.65 -14.96 -0.07
N HIS A 84 -1.21 -13.70 -0.10
CA HIS A 84 -0.51 -13.16 -1.26
C HIS A 84 0.94 -13.63 -1.40
N ILE A 85 1.70 -13.69 -0.30
CA ILE A 85 3.10 -14.12 -0.34
C ILE A 85 3.21 -15.61 -0.68
N LEU A 86 2.27 -16.44 -0.23
CA LEU A 86 2.22 -17.87 -0.57
C LEU A 86 1.58 -18.17 -1.93
N GLY A 87 1.20 -17.16 -2.71
CA GLY A 87 0.70 -17.37 -4.07
C GLY A 87 -0.74 -17.89 -4.19
N ARG A 88 -1.56 -17.80 -3.13
CA ARG A 88 -3.01 -18.01 -3.25
C ARG A 88 -3.65 -16.79 -3.92
N LYS A 89 -3.62 -16.78 -5.25
CA LYS A 89 -4.31 -15.81 -6.10
C LYS A 89 -5.83 -16.01 -6.02
N GLU A 90 -6.49 -15.52 -4.98
CA GLU A 90 -7.94 -15.40 -5.03
C GLU A 90 -8.40 -14.03 -4.51
N ASN A 91 -8.99 -13.26 -5.43
CA ASN A 91 -9.89 -12.12 -5.19
C ASN A 91 -9.31 -10.80 -4.66
N PHE A 92 -8.38 -10.19 -5.39
CA PHE A 92 -8.01 -8.78 -5.18
C PHE A 92 -8.40 -7.94 -6.40
N GLN A 93 -9.01 -6.77 -6.14
CA GLN A 93 -9.32 -5.77 -7.17
C GLN A 93 -8.01 -5.35 -7.86
N LYS A 94 -7.91 -5.58 -9.17
CA LYS A 94 -6.79 -5.13 -9.99
C LYS A 94 -6.88 -3.61 -10.13
N MET A 95 -5.90 -2.88 -9.60
CA MET A 95 -5.84 -1.43 -9.84
C MET A 95 -5.53 -1.18 -11.32
N LYS A 96 -6.39 -0.42 -12.02
CA LYS A 96 -6.02 0.21 -13.30
C LYS A 96 -5.00 1.28 -12.96
N GLY A 97 -3.79 1.17 -13.51
CA GLY A 97 -2.76 2.20 -13.32
C GLY A 97 -3.26 3.59 -13.76
N PRO A 98 -2.64 4.68 -13.27
CA PRO A 98 -3.00 6.02 -13.71
C PRO A 98 -2.93 6.07 -15.25
N ASN A 99 -4.01 6.53 -15.87
CA ASN A 99 -4.02 6.81 -17.30
C ASN A 99 -2.88 7.81 -17.56
N ALA A 100 -1.93 7.43 -18.43
CA ALA A 100 -0.77 8.24 -18.79
C ALA A 100 -1.14 9.64 -19.35
N ASN A 101 -2.43 9.90 -19.60
CA ASN A 101 -2.95 11.17 -20.09
C ASN A 101 -3.34 12.18 -18.99
N SER A 102 -3.19 11.84 -17.69
CA SER A 102 -3.57 12.75 -16.58
C SER A 102 -2.44 13.65 -16.07
N LEU A 103 -1.23 13.55 -16.61
CA LEU A 103 -0.05 14.34 -16.17
C LEU A 103 0.15 15.65 -16.94
N ARG A 104 -0.81 16.07 -17.80
CA ARG A 104 -0.73 17.34 -18.53
C ARG A 104 -1.50 18.47 -17.83
N ALA A 105 -1.27 18.65 -16.53
CA ALA A 105 -1.72 19.84 -15.82
C ALA A 105 -0.61 20.32 -14.88
N HIS A 106 0.01 21.42 -15.31
CA HIS A 106 0.80 22.36 -14.51
C HIS A 106 2.08 21.81 -13.82
N GLY A 107 3.13 21.67 -14.63
CA GLY A 107 4.51 21.78 -14.16
C GLY A 107 5.33 22.47 -15.23
N THR A 108 5.65 23.75 -15.02
CA THR A 108 6.50 24.55 -15.91
C THR A 108 7.85 23.84 -16.14
N GLU A 109 8.14 23.56 -17.41
CA GLU A 109 9.42 23.04 -17.89
C GLU A 109 10.53 24.07 -17.62
N TYR A 110 11.48 23.74 -16.75
CA TYR A 110 12.77 24.41 -16.73
C TYR A 110 13.67 23.74 -17.77
N ASN A 111 13.69 24.29 -18.98
CA ASN A 111 14.72 23.99 -19.97
C ASN A 111 16.04 24.63 -19.51
N GLN A 112 17.06 23.80 -19.28
CA GLN A 112 18.44 24.26 -19.17
C GLN A 112 19.02 24.40 -20.58
N THR A 113 19.62 25.57 -20.85
CA THR A 113 20.47 25.83 -22.03
C THR A 113 21.90 25.45 -21.70
#